data_AF-A0A558DLU0-F1
#
_entry.id   AF-A0A558DLU0-F1
#
_cell.length_a   1.000
_cell.length_b   1.000
_cell.length_c   1.000
_cell.angle_alpha   90.00
_cell.angle_beta   90.00
_cell.angle_gamma   90.00
#
_symmetry.space_group_name_H-M   'P 1'
#
loop_
_entity.id
_entity.type
_entity.pdbx_description
1 polymer ?
#
loop_
_entity_poly.entity_id
_entity_poly.type
_entity_poly.pdbx_seq_one_letter_code
_entity_poly.pdbx_strand_id
1 'polypeptide(L)'
;MEELKKVLEGQIALMKPELQEKVKGLSMDTKMSLMAILAMHSRYSERATMRQVMTEVLSDFQSVLAGVMTDNPEQTADSARRLANHRIPVGGLLPYLGIENITDERLAILNGFNDSVEGNALKLAAAAEAGDMTTAASLVGPIASGCVACHGVFRGQPGLSNLLR
;
A
#
# COMPACT_ATOMS: atom_id res chain seq x y z
N MET A 1 -8.47 -16.93 4.87
CA MET A 1 -7.13 -17.29 5.42
C MET A 1 -6.34 -18.16 4.47
N GLU A 2 -6.87 -19.30 4.01
CA GLU A 2 -6.15 -20.20 3.10
C GLU A 2 -5.73 -19.55 1.78
N GLU A 3 -6.61 -18.79 1.14
CA GLU A 3 -6.29 -18.07 -0.10
C GLU A 3 -5.20 -17.01 0.08
N LEU A 4 -5.22 -16.26 1.20
CA LEU A 4 -4.17 -15.28 1.52
C LEU A 4 -2.81 -15.94 1.74
N LYS A 5 -2.81 -17.13 2.37
CA LYS A 5 -1.61 -17.92 2.55
C LYS A 5 -1.02 -18.35 1.21
N LYS A 6 -1.85 -18.83 0.27
CA LYS A 6 -1.40 -19.16 -1.10
C LYS A 6 -0.84 -17.96 -1.84
N VAL A 7 -1.48 -16.79 -1.74
CA VAL A 7 -0.96 -15.55 -2.34
C VAL A 7 0.41 -15.21 -1.77
N LEU A 8 0.56 -15.21 -0.44
CA LEU A 8 1.83 -14.91 0.23
C LEU A 8 2.92 -15.92 -0.15
N GLU A 9 2.60 -17.22 -0.18
CA GLU A 9 3.53 -18.27 -0.60
C GLU A 9 3.97 -18.09 -2.07
N GLY A 10 3.03 -17.74 -2.96
CA GLY A 10 3.31 -17.42 -4.36
C GLY A 10 4.22 -16.19 -4.51
N GLN A 11 4.00 -15.16 -3.70
CA GLN A 11 4.87 -13.98 -3.66
C GLN A 11 6.28 -14.34 -3.17
N ILE A 12 6.39 -15.13 -2.09
CA ILE A 12 7.68 -15.58 -1.55
C ILE A 12 8.45 -16.42 -2.59
N ALA A 13 7.76 -17.25 -3.38
CA ALA A 13 8.40 -18.07 -4.41
C ALA A 13 9.13 -17.25 -5.48
N LEU A 14 8.65 -16.03 -5.78
CA LEU A 14 9.26 -15.09 -6.73
C LEU A 14 10.49 -14.35 -6.16
N MET A 15 10.72 -14.41 -4.85
CA MET A 15 11.84 -13.73 -4.19
C MET A 15 13.15 -14.48 -4.36
N LYS A 16 14.28 -13.77 -4.39
CA LYS A 16 15.62 -14.37 -4.32
C LYS A 16 15.82 -15.15 -3.01
N PRO A 17 16.69 -16.19 -2.98
CA PRO A 17 16.90 -17.03 -1.80
C PRO A 17 17.20 -16.24 -0.52
N GLU A 18 18.08 -15.23 -0.61
CA GLU A 18 18.43 -14.33 0.50
C GLU A 18 17.22 -13.61 1.13
N LEU A 19 16.26 -13.18 0.31
CA LEU A 19 15.04 -12.53 0.80
C LEU A 19 14.08 -13.57 1.38
N GLN A 20 13.95 -14.75 0.76
CA GLN A 20 13.12 -15.83 1.29
C GLN A 20 13.55 -16.24 2.70
N GLU A 21 14.86 -16.34 2.94
CA GLU A 21 15.41 -16.69 4.26
C GLU A 21 15.01 -15.66 5.32
N LYS A 22 15.18 -14.37 5.01
CA LYS A 22 14.76 -13.28 5.90
C LYS A 22 13.26 -13.29 6.19
N VAL A 23 12.42 -13.48 5.17
CA VAL A 23 10.96 -13.53 5.36
C VAL A 23 10.55 -14.75 6.20
N LYS A 24 11.19 -15.90 6.00
CA LYS A 24 10.96 -17.10 6.83
C LYS A 24 11.39 -16.88 8.28
N GLY A 25 12.44 -16.09 8.51
CA GLY A 25 12.96 -15.73 9.83
C GLY A 25 12.11 -14.73 10.62
N LEU A 26 11.15 -14.04 9.99
CA LEU A 26 10.27 -13.10 10.69
C LEU A 26 9.40 -13.80 11.75
N SER A 27 9.07 -13.06 12.81
CA SER A 27 8.12 -13.50 13.83
C SER A 27 6.75 -13.84 13.25
N MET A 28 5.97 -14.61 14.00
CA MET A 28 4.59 -14.92 13.61
C MET A 28 3.72 -13.65 13.61
N ASP A 29 3.92 -12.75 14.56
CA ASP A 29 3.17 -11.50 14.68
C ASP A 29 3.38 -10.61 13.45
N THR A 30 4.63 -10.44 13.00
CA THR A 30 4.93 -9.69 11.77
C THR A 30 4.30 -10.36 10.54
N LYS A 31 4.38 -11.68 10.43
CA LYS A 31 3.74 -12.41 9.31
C LYS A 31 2.22 -12.21 9.31
N MET A 32 1.57 -12.26 10.47
CA MET A 32 0.14 -12.02 10.61
C MET A 32 -0.23 -10.57 10.26
N SER A 33 0.60 -9.61 10.67
CA SER A 33 0.45 -8.20 10.31
C SER A 33 0.52 -7.98 8.80
N LEU A 34 1.50 -8.59 8.13
CA LEU A 34 1.64 -8.52 6.68
C LEU A 34 0.44 -9.16 5.96
N MET A 35 -0.07 -10.28 6.48
CA MET A 35 -1.27 -10.91 5.96
C MET A 35 -2.52 -10.03 6.13
N ALA A 36 -2.62 -9.28 7.23
CA ALA A 36 -3.72 -8.36 7.47
C ALA A 36 -3.70 -7.19 6.47
N ILE A 37 -2.53 -6.60 6.21
CA ILE A 37 -2.36 -5.57 5.16
C ILE A 37 -2.73 -6.15 3.79
N LEU A 38 -2.23 -7.35 3.47
CA LEU A 38 -2.53 -8.01 2.20
C LEU A 38 -4.03 -8.28 2.03
N ALA A 39 -4.74 -8.61 3.11
CA ALA A 39 -6.18 -8.89 3.10
C ALA A 39 -7.03 -7.66 2.74
N MET A 40 -6.51 -6.44 2.90
CA MET A 40 -7.19 -5.21 2.47
C MET A 40 -7.24 -5.07 0.95
N HIS A 41 -6.43 -5.85 0.24
CA HIS A 41 -6.25 -5.74 -1.20
C HIS A 41 -6.90 -6.91 -1.93
N SER A 42 -7.68 -6.60 -2.95
CA SER A 42 -8.28 -7.60 -3.85
C SER A 42 -7.63 -7.64 -5.24
N ARG A 43 -6.74 -6.70 -5.52
CA ARG A 43 -6.14 -6.50 -6.85
C ARG A 43 -4.67 -6.87 -6.81
N TYR A 44 -4.30 -7.98 -7.46
CA TYR A 44 -2.93 -8.46 -7.54
C TYR A 44 -2.42 -8.36 -8.98
N SER A 45 -1.15 -7.99 -9.16
CA SER A 45 -0.55 -7.94 -10.49
C SER A 45 0.55 -8.98 -10.65
N GLU A 46 0.51 -9.69 -11.77
CA GLU A 46 1.59 -10.59 -12.19
C GLU A 46 2.73 -9.85 -12.91
N ARG A 47 2.56 -8.56 -13.22
CA ARG A 47 3.48 -7.80 -14.10
C ARG A 47 3.84 -6.41 -13.57
N ALA A 48 2.92 -5.72 -12.91
CA ALA A 48 3.14 -4.36 -12.47
C ALA A 48 4.20 -4.35 -11.35
N THR A 49 5.25 -3.57 -11.58
CA THR A 49 6.27 -3.25 -10.57
C THR A 49 5.72 -2.25 -9.56
N MET A 50 6.41 -2.10 -8.42
CA MET A 50 6.06 -1.08 -7.43
C MET A 50 6.02 0.34 -8.01
N ARG A 51 6.89 0.69 -8.98
CA ARG A 51 6.83 2.02 -9.62
C ARG A 51 5.52 2.21 -10.40
N GLN A 52 5.08 1.21 -11.14
CA GLN A 52 3.81 1.28 -11.89
C GLN A 52 2.62 1.39 -10.94
N VAL A 53 2.60 0.57 -9.88
CA VAL A 53 1.58 0.65 -8.84
C VAL A 53 1.57 2.04 -8.19
N MET A 54 2.72 2.58 -7.81
CA MET A 54 2.80 3.92 -7.20
C MET A 54 2.39 5.04 -8.17
N THR A 55 2.58 4.86 -9.48
CA THR A 55 2.03 5.80 -10.48
C THR A 55 0.51 5.73 -10.54
N GLU A 56 -0.10 4.55 -10.42
CA GLU A 56 -1.56 4.41 -10.33
C GLU A 56 -2.08 5.07 -9.05
N VAL A 57 -1.46 4.80 -7.90
CA VAL A 57 -1.80 5.42 -6.61
C VAL A 57 -1.71 6.94 -6.69
N LEU A 58 -0.67 7.49 -7.32
CA LEU A 58 -0.53 8.93 -7.54
C LEU A 58 -1.67 9.48 -8.42
N SER A 59 -2.04 8.77 -9.48
CA SER A 59 -3.15 9.17 -10.35
C SER A 59 -4.48 9.21 -9.59
N ASP A 60 -4.74 8.21 -8.74
CA ASP A 60 -5.93 8.19 -7.90
C ASP A 60 -5.91 9.33 -6.86
N PHE A 61 -4.76 9.61 -6.25
CA PHE A 61 -4.60 10.74 -5.33
C PHE A 61 -4.85 12.09 -6.02
N GLN A 62 -4.34 12.28 -7.24
CA GLN A 62 -4.60 13.49 -8.04
C GLN A 62 -6.08 13.61 -8.41
N SER A 63 -6.76 12.49 -8.69
CA SER A 63 -8.20 12.48 -8.94
C SER A 63 -9.01 12.82 -7.69
N VAL A 64 -8.58 12.37 -6.50
CA VAL A 64 -9.16 12.81 -5.22
C VAL A 64 -9.05 14.32 -5.05
N LEU A 65 -7.86 14.90 -5.29
CA LEU A 65 -7.66 16.34 -5.21
C LEU A 65 -8.57 17.11 -6.17
N ALA A 66 -8.67 16.65 -7.42
CA ALA A 66 -9.56 17.26 -8.40
C ALA A 66 -11.03 17.19 -7.95
N GLY A 67 -11.47 16.05 -7.43
CA GLY A 67 -12.82 15.88 -6.91
C GLY A 67 -13.12 16.81 -5.73
N VAL A 68 -12.20 16.93 -4.76
CA VAL A 68 -12.33 17.85 -3.63
C VAL A 68 -12.41 19.30 -4.09
N MET A 69 -11.52 19.73 -4.98
CA MET A 69 -11.43 21.13 -5.42
C MET A 69 -12.59 21.56 -6.34
N THR A 70 -13.34 20.60 -6.88
CA THR A 70 -14.50 20.83 -7.76
C THR A 70 -15.83 20.50 -7.09
N ASP A 71 -15.83 20.18 -5.79
CA ASP A 71 -17.02 19.75 -5.04
C ASP A 71 -17.73 18.56 -5.69
N ASN A 72 -16.95 17.58 -6.18
CA ASN A 72 -17.45 16.37 -6.82
C ASN A 72 -17.31 15.15 -5.87
N PRO A 73 -18.33 14.85 -5.05
CA PRO A 73 -18.26 13.77 -4.06
C PRO A 73 -18.14 12.37 -4.67
N GLU A 74 -18.78 12.11 -5.81
CA GLU A 74 -18.74 10.81 -6.48
C GLU A 74 -17.32 10.48 -6.95
N GLN A 75 -16.68 11.40 -7.67
CA GLN A 75 -15.28 11.23 -8.10
C GLN A 75 -14.33 11.10 -6.91
N THR A 76 -14.55 11.89 -5.86
CA THR A 76 -13.72 11.90 -4.66
C THR A 76 -13.76 10.54 -3.96
N ALA A 77 -14.96 10.01 -3.71
CA ALA A 77 -15.15 8.74 -3.03
C ALA A 77 -14.60 7.56 -3.84
N ASP A 78 -14.91 7.49 -5.13
CA ASP A 78 -14.45 6.43 -6.01
C ASP A 78 -12.92 6.42 -6.14
N SER A 79 -12.30 7.58 -6.35
CA SER A 79 -10.84 7.69 -6.45
C SER A 79 -10.13 7.33 -5.14
N ALA A 80 -10.68 7.73 -4.00
CA ALA A 80 -10.11 7.41 -2.70
C ALA A 80 -10.18 5.91 -2.37
N ARG A 81 -11.25 5.22 -2.80
CA ARG A 81 -11.32 3.76 -2.70
C ARG A 81 -10.33 3.05 -3.59
N ARG A 82 -10.12 3.53 -4.82
CA ARG A 82 -9.11 2.95 -5.71
C ARG A 82 -7.70 3.14 -5.19
N LEU A 83 -7.43 4.29 -4.55
CA LEU A 83 -6.19 4.54 -3.84
C LEU A 83 -6.01 3.53 -2.70
N ALA A 84 -7.01 3.37 -1.84
CA ALA A 84 -6.96 2.44 -0.70
C ALA A 84 -6.92 0.95 -1.11
N ASN A 85 -7.49 0.60 -2.26
CA ASN A 85 -7.43 -0.75 -2.83
C ASN A 85 -6.65 -0.71 -4.15
N HIS A 86 -5.42 -0.21 -4.07
CA HIS A 86 -4.52 -0.20 -5.23
C HIS A 86 -4.09 -1.63 -5.59
N ARG A 87 -3.37 -1.80 -6.70
CA ARG A 87 -2.82 -3.11 -7.06
C ARG A 87 -1.64 -3.48 -6.15
N ILE A 88 -1.52 -4.74 -5.78
CA ILE A 88 -0.29 -5.29 -5.20
C ILE A 88 0.70 -5.60 -6.35
N PRO A 89 1.96 -5.14 -6.27
CA PRO A 89 2.94 -5.38 -7.33
C PRO A 89 3.36 -6.85 -7.40
N VAL A 90 4.00 -7.21 -8.52
CA VAL A 90 4.56 -8.55 -8.72
C VAL A 90 5.52 -8.93 -7.58
N GLY A 91 5.32 -10.11 -7.00
CA GLY A 91 6.08 -10.57 -5.83
C GLY A 91 5.75 -9.89 -4.50
N GLY A 92 4.72 -9.04 -4.45
CA GLY A 92 4.29 -8.36 -3.23
C GLY A 92 5.17 -7.16 -2.86
N LEU A 93 4.95 -6.60 -1.68
CA LEU A 93 5.63 -5.39 -1.22
C LEU A 93 7.11 -5.61 -0.86
N LEU A 94 7.40 -6.70 -0.14
CA LEU A 94 8.71 -6.94 0.51
C LEU A 94 9.93 -6.82 -0.42
N PRO A 95 9.90 -7.32 -1.67
CA PRO A 95 11.05 -7.21 -2.58
C PRO A 95 11.43 -5.76 -2.92
N TYR A 96 10.55 -4.80 -2.69
CA TYR A 96 10.77 -3.38 -3.01
C TYR A 96 11.19 -2.53 -1.81
N LEU A 97 11.23 -3.09 -0.61
CA LEU A 97 11.56 -2.35 0.62
C LEU A 97 13.07 -2.27 0.90
N GLY A 98 13.90 -3.04 0.19
CA GLY A 98 15.30 -3.24 0.56
C GLY A 98 15.45 -4.34 1.62
N ILE A 99 16.51 -5.14 1.50
CA ILE A 99 16.72 -6.35 2.31
C ILE A 99 17.02 -6.04 3.78
N GLU A 100 17.58 -4.86 4.03
CA GLU A 100 17.86 -4.26 5.34
C GLU A 100 16.58 -3.94 6.12
N ASN A 101 15.46 -3.71 5.43
CA ASN A 101 14.18 -3.38 6.04
C ASN A 101 13.32 -4.62 6.36
N ILE A 102 13.81 -5.82 6.07
CA ILE A 102 13.11 -7.07 6.35
C ILE A 102 13.52 -7.56 7.75
N THR A 103 12.97 -6.88 8.76
CA THR A 103 13.06 -7.23 10.19
C THR A 103 11.70 -7.00 10.86
N ASP A 104 11.48 -7.58 12.03
CA ASP A 104 10.22 -7.42 12.76
C ASP A 104 9.96 -5.95 13.13
N GLU A 105 10.97 -5.23 13.61
CA GLU A 105 10.85 -3.83 14.02
C GLU A 105 10.55 -2.91 12.84
N ARG A 106 11.23 -3.15 11.71
CA ARG A 106 11.06 -2.34 10.50
C ARG A 106 9.76 -2.63 9.79
N LEU A 107 9.19 -3.83 9.91
CA LEU A 107 7.91 -4.15 9.27
C LEU A 107 6.72 -3.79 10.16
N ALA A 108 6.88 -3.76 11.49
CA ALA A 108 5.81 -3.35 12.41
C ALA A 108 5.27 -1.94 12.14
N ILE A 109 6.12 -1.02 11.66
CA ILE A 109 5.70 0.35 11.32
C ILE A 109 4.81 0.44 10.07
N LEU A 110 4.74 -0.62 9.25
CA LEU A 110 3.91 -0.62 8.03
C LEU A 110 2.43 -0.41 8.37
N ASN A 111 1.93 -0.95 9.48
CA ASN A 111 0.54 -0.74 9.90
C ASN A 111 0.23 0.75 10.08
N GLY A 112 1.16 1.49 10.72
CA GLY A 112 1.00 2.93 10.90
C GLY A 112 0.96 3.68 9.58
N PHE A 113 1.79 3.30 8.60
CA PHE A 113 1.74 3.91 7.27
C PHE A 113 0.48 3.55 6.51
N ASN A 114 0.07 2.27 6.55
CA ASN A 114 -1.16 1.78 5.95
C ASN A 114 -2.38 2.57 6.45
N ASP A 115 -2.51 2.73 7.78
CA ASP A 115 -3.60 3.50 8.37
C ASP A 115 -3.53 4.99 7.99
N SER A 116 -2.32 5.55 7.91
CA SER A 116 -2.12 6.97 7.56
C SER A 116 -2.49 7.29 6.11
N VAL A 117 -2.36 6.32 5.19
CA VAL A 117 -2.62 6.50 3.76
C VAL A 117 -3.95 5.87 3.38
N GLU A 118 -4.03 4.53 3.37
CA GLU A 118 -5.21 3.77 2.94
C GLU A 118 -6.37 3.96 3.92
N GLY A 119 -6.09 3.91 5.23
CA GLY A 119 -7.11 4.14 6.26
C GLY A 119 -7.74 5.53 6.17
N ASN A 120 -6.93 6.57 5.97
CA ASN A 120 -7.44 7.93 5.77
C ASN A 120 -8.13 8.11 4.40
N ALA A 121 -7.70 7.41 3.35
CA ALA A 121 -8.40 7.41 2.07
C ALA A 121 -9.79 6.80 2.16
N LEU A 122 -9.97 5.71 2.92
CA LEU A 122 -11.30 5.15 3.18
C LEU A 122 -12.19 6.09 3.99
N LYS A 123 -11.64 6.78 5.01
CA LYS A 123 -12.39 7.81 5.75
C LYS A 123 -12.78 8.99 4.86
N LEU A 124 -11.88 9.39 3.96
CA LEU A 124 -12.12 10.46 2.98
C LEU A 124 -13.27 10.04 2.04
N ALA A 125 -13.25 8.81 1.54
CA ALA A 125 -14.32 8.29 0.72
C ALA A 125 -15.68 8.31 1.45
N ALA A 126 -15.72 7.84 2.69
CA ALA A 126 -16.94 7.86 3.49
C ALA A 126 -17.47 9.29 3.74
N ALA A 127 -16.58 10.25 4.00
CA ALA A 127 -16.96 11.65 4.17
C ALA A 127 -17.55 12.24 2.87
N ALA A 128 -16.92 11.98 1.72
CA ALA A 128 -17.41 12.44 0.43
C ALA A 128 -18.80 11.85 0.09
N GLU A 129 -19.04 10.57 0.38
CA GLU A 129 -20.36 9.95 0.17
C GLU A 129 -21.46 10.52 1.07
N ALA A 130 -21.09 10.94 2.28
CA ALA A 130 -22.01 11.63 3.18
C ALA A 130 -22.27 13.09 2.76
N GLY A 131 -21.63 13.57 1.69
CA GLY A 131 -21.67 14.98 1.27
C GLY A 131 -20.84 15.91 2.15
N ASP A 132 -20.03 15.38 3.08
CA ASP A 132 -19.15 16.16 3.95
C ASP A 132 -17.79 16.37 3.29
N MET A 133 -17.79 17.25 2.27
CA MET A 133 -16.60 17.58 1.51
C MET A 133 -15.57 18.38 2.32
N THR A 134 -15.98 19.01 3.43
CA THR A 134 -15.06 19.68 4.35
C THR A 134 -14.20 18.66 5.10
N THR A 135 -14.82 17.62 5.66
CA THR A 135 -14.09 16.51 6.29
C THR A 135 -13.24 15.78 5.25
N ALA A 136 -13.76 15.51 4.06
CA ALA A 136 -12.98 14.88 2.99
C ALA A 136 -11.71 15.69 2.65
N ALA A 137 -11.83 17.01 2.48
CA ALA A 137 -10.70 17.89 2.23
C ALA A 137 -9.66 17.86 3.36
N SER A 138 -10.09 17.80 4.62
CA SER A 138 -9.19 17.77 5.78
C SER A 138 -8.28 16.54 5.83
N LEU A 139 -8.69 15.44 5.17
CA LEU A 139 -7.96 14.17 5.15
C LEU A 139 -6.87 14.10 4.06
N VAL A 140 -6.88 15.04 3.11
CA VAL A 140 -5.85 15.12 2.05
C VAL A 140 -4.45 15.30 2.63
N GLY A 141 -4.29 16.21 3.59
CA GLY A 141 -3.00 16.50 4.23
C GLY A 141 -2.39 15.30 4.96
N PRO A 142 -3.15 14.60 5.83
CA PRO A 142 -2.73 13.33 6.44
C PRO A 142 -2.30 12.27 5.43
N ILE A 143 -3.07 12.04 4.36
CA ILE A 143 -2.73 11.07 3.31
C ILE A 143 -1.39 11.44 2.65
N ALA A 144 -1.24 12.70 2.23
CA ALA A 144 -0.01 13.18 1.60
C ALA A 144 1.22 13.03 2.52
N SER A 145 1.06 13.35 3.80
CA SER A 145 2.12 13.20 4.81
C SER A 145 2.50 11.73 5.01
N GLY A 146 1.52 10.82 5.04
CA GLY A 146 1.75 9.38 5.11
C GLY A 146 2.54 8.84 3.91
N CYS A 147 2.20 9.27 2.69
CA CYS A 147 2.93 8.93 1.48
C CYS A 147 4.42 9.32 1.58
N VAL A 148 4.71 10.54 2.02
CA VAL A 148 6.09 11.02 2.18
C VAL A 148 6.83 10.28 3.29
N ALA A 149 6.17 10.02 4.41
CA ALA A 149 6.78 9.34 5.55
C ALA A 149 7.16 7.88 5.21
N CYS A 150 6.27 7.13 4.56
CA CYS A 150 6.57 5.79 4.07
C CYS A 150 7.75 5.80 3.09
N HIS A 151 7.77 6.76 2.15
CA HIS A 151 8.90 6.92 1.24
C HIS A 151 10.21 7.24 1.96
N GLY A 152 10.19 8.07 3.00
CA GLY A 152 11.39 8.40 3.78
C GLY A 152 12.04 7.19 4.46
N VAL A 153 11.27 6.14 4.74
CA VAL A 153 11.77 4.92 5.39
C VAL A 153 12.12 3.82 4.39
N PHE A 154 11.24 3.55 3.42
CA PHE A 154 11.32 2.35 2.60
C PHE A 154 11.72 2.59 1.15
N ARG A 155 11.74 3.84 0.68
CA ARG A 155 12.04 4.11 -0.74
C ARG A 155 13.53 3.95 -1.02
N GLY A 156 13.89 2.76 -1.52
CA GLY A 156 15.16 2.52 -2.20
C GLY A 156 15.20 3.11 -3.61
N GLN A 157 15.94 2.48 -4.54
CA GLN A 157 15.88 2.89 -5.95
C GLN A 157 14.45 2.68 -6.51
N PRO A 158 13.79 3.71 -7.08
CA PRO A 158 12.41 3.58 -7.51
C PRO A 158 12.22 2.46 -8.52
N GLY A 159 11.30 1.52 -8.30
CA GLY A 159 10.70 0.68 -9.35
C GLY A 159 11.42 -0.56 -9.84
N LEU A 160 12.66 -0.81 -9.43
CA LEU A 160 13.36 -2.05 -9.74
C LEU A 160 13.63 -2.78 -8.42
N SER A 161 13.04 -3.96 -8.25
CA SER A 161 13.49 -4.87 -7.20
C SER A 161 14.63 -5.69 -7.75
N ASN A 162 15.81 -5.57 -7.13
CA ASN A 162 16.90 -6.51 -7.34
C ASN A 162 16.75 -7.78 -6.50
N LEU A 163 15.61 -7.96 -5.81
CA LEU A 163 15.30 -9.08 -4.90
C LEU A 163 14.23 -10.04 -5.46
N LEU A 164 13.73 -9.80 -6.67
CA LEU A 164 12.93 -10.75 -7.44
C LEU A 164 13.83 -11.66 -8.30
N ARG A 165 13.35 -12.88 -8.60
CA ARG A 165 13.99 -13.84 -9.52
C ARG A 165 13.71 -13.51 -10.98
#